data_AF-A0A6S6TVX1-F1
#
_entry.id   AF-A0A6S6TVX1-F1
#
_cell.length_a   1.000
_cell.length_b   1.000
_cell.length_c   1.000
_cell.angle_alpha   90.00
_cell.angle_beta   90.00
_cell.angle_gamma   90.00
#
_symmetry.space_group_name_H-M   'P 1'
#
loop_
_entity.id
_entity.type
_entity.pdbx_description
1 polymer ?
#
loop_
_entity_poly.entity_id
_entity_poly.type
_entity_poly.pdbx_seq_one_letter_code
_entity_poly.pdbx_strand_id
1 'polypeptide(L)' 'MDNEFKIELTEDKVRNLKFYAELLNKDINTILDEALTKYFEEEEERLIAKDQSSTTFDYDEFWDSVDLDD' A
#
# COMPACT_ATOMS: atom_id res chain seq x y z
N MET A 1 18.36 19.97 -4.65
CA MET A 1 16.98 20.22 -5.12
C MET A 1 16.14 20.29 -3.88
N ASP A 2 15.70 21.47 -3.49
CA ASP A 2 14.77 21.60 -2.36
C ASP A 2 13.38 21.27 -2.87
N ASN A 3 12.95 20.03 -2.62
CA ASN A 3 11.57 19.63 -2.81
C ASN A 3 10.80 20.04 -1.56
N GLU A 4 10.35 21.30 -1.53
CA GLU A 4 9.48 21.75 -0.44
C GLU A 4 8.09 21.13 -0.65
N PHE A 5 7.84 20.03 0.06
CA PHE A 5 6.56 19.33 0.07
C PHE A 5 5.85 19.56 1.41
N LYS A 6 4.59 20.00 1.35
CA LYS A 6 3.77 20.29 2.53
C LYS A 6 2.74 19.18 2.74
N ILE A 7 2.70 18.64 3.97
CA ILE A 7 1.67 17.69 4.40
C ILE A 7 0.70 18.41 5.33
N GLU A 8 -0.60 18.26 5.06
CA GLU A 8 -1.67 18.75 5.94
C GLU A 8 -2.40 17.56 6.58
N LEU A 9 -2.56 17.61 7.90
CA LEU A 9 -3.22 16.58 8.70
C LEU A 9 -4.39 17.19 9.46
N THR A 10 -5.43 16.39 9.68
CA THR A 10 -6.54 16.78 10.55
C THR A 10 -6.07 16.91 12.00
N GLU A 11 -6.79 17.70 12.81
CA GLU A 11 -6.45 17.92 14.22
C GLU A 11 -6.36 16.60 15.00
N ASP A 12 -7.32 15.70 14.79
CA ASP A 12 -7.34 14.39 15.44
C ASP A 12 -6.10 13.55 15.06
N LYS A 13 -5.68 13.59 13.79
CA LYS A 13 -4.45 12.91 13.37
C LYS A 13 -3.22 13.50 14.03
N VAL A 14 -3.11 14.83 14.12
CA VAL A 14 -1.98 15.49 14.81
C VAL A 14 -1.95 15.12 16.28
N ARG A 15 -3.11 15.09 16.94
CA ARG A 15 -3.23 14.70 18.36
C ARG A 15 -2.78 13.26 18.58
N ASN A 16 -3.26 12.33 17.75
CA ASN A 16 -2.88 10.93 17.82
C ASN A 16 -1.39 10.74 17.52
N LEU A 17 -0.85 11.42 16.50
CA LEU A 17 0.56 11.33 16.13
C LEU A 17 1.47 11.71 17.30
N LYS A 18 1.14 12.81 18.01
CA LYS A 18 1.87 13.23 19.22
C LYS A 18 1.73 12.21 20.34
N PHE A 19 0.51 11.74 20.61
CA PHE A 19 0.25 10.75 21.65
C PHE A 19 1.05 9.46 21.43
N TYR A 20 1.04 8.91 20.21
CA TYR A 20 1.76 7.69 19.88
C TYR A 20 3.28 7.90 19.80
N ALA A 21 3.75 9.07 19.39
CA ALA A 21 5.17 9.44 19.46
C ALA A 21 5.68 9.37 20.90
N GLU A 22 4.96 9.97 21.84
CA GLU A 22 5.28 9.91 23.28
C GLU A 22 5.18 8.49 23.83
N LEU A 23 4.07 7.79 23.54
CA LEU A 23 3.82 6.45 24.05
C LEU A 23 4.87 5.42 23.59
N LEU A 24 5.31 5.52 22.33
CA LEU A 24 6.25 4.59 21.73
C LEU A 24 7.70 5.06 21.85
N ASN A 25 7.93 6.25 22.41
CA ASN A 25 9.23 6.92 22.45
C ASN A 25 9.90 6.97 21.06
N LYS A 26 9.11 7.36 20.06
CA LYS A 26 9.53 7.49 18.65
C LYS A 26 9.37 8.94 18.18
N ASP A 27 10.25 9.36 17.28
CA ASP A 27 10.08 10.64 16.60
C ASP A 27 8.88 10.59 15.64
N ILE A 28 8.22 11.74 15.47
CA ILE A 28 7.07 11.87 14.57
C ILE A 28 7.45 11.52 13.12
N ASN A 29 8.64 11.92 12.64
CA ASN A 29 9.06 11.60 11.28
C ASN A 29 9.23 10.10 11.09
N THR A 30 9.75 9.40 12.09
CA THR A 30 9.86 7.93 12.05
C THR A 30 8.50 7.26 11.94
N ILE A 31 7.50 7.74 12.69
CA ILE A 31 6.13 7.21 12.61
C ILE A 31 5.53 7.47 11.22
N LEU A 32 5.75 8.67 10.66
CA LEU A 32 5.25 9.01 9.33
C LEU A 32 5.92 8.17 8.24
N ASP A 33 7.24 7.97 8.33
CA ASP A 33 8.02 7.16 7.39
C ASP A 33 7.58 5.69 7.43
N GLU A 34 7.42 5.12 8.62
CA GLU A 34 6.89 3.77 8.81
C GLU A 34 5.46 3.62 8.23
N ALA A 35 4.60 4.62 8.44
CA ALA A 35 3.23 4.59 7.94
C ALA A 35 3.17 4.70 6.41
N LEU A 36 4.01 5.54 5.81
CA LEU A 36 4.11 5.67 4.36
C LEU A 36 4.69 4.41 3.72
N THR A 37 5.73 3.84 4.32
CA THR A 37 6.33 2.57 3.87
C THR A 37 5.28 1.48 3.81
N LYS A 38 4.52 1.27 4.88
CA LYS A 38 3.44 0.27 4.91
C LYS A 38 2.37 0.53 3.86
N TYR A 39 1.97 1.78 3.68
CA TYR A 39 0.98 2.14 2.65
C TYR A 39 1.47 1.79 1.25
N PHE A 40 2.75 2.04 0.96
CA PHE A 40 3.34 1.71 -0.34
C PHE A 40 3.47 0.19 -0.54
N GLU A 41 3.91 -0.54 0.48
CA GLU A 41 3.99 -2.01 0.44
C GLU A 41 2.60 -2.63 0.19
N GLU A 42 1.57 -2.18 0.91
CA GLU A 42 0.19 -2.67 0.74
C GLU A 42 -0.36 -2.39 -0.66
N GLU A 43 -0.07 -1.20 -1.22
CA GLU A 43 -0.54 -0.86 -2.56
C GLU A 43 0.24 -1.61 -3.66
N GLU A 44 1.54 -1.83 -3.47
CA GLU A 44 2.35 -2.66 -4.37
C GLU A 44 1.84 -4.11 -4.40
N GLU A 45 1.58 -4.70 -3.22
CA GLU A 45 0.99 -6.04 -3.12
C GLU A 45 -0.38 -6.11 -3.81
N ARG A 46 -1.24 -5.09 -3.62
CA ARG A 46 -2.54 -5.02 -4.29
C ARG A 46 -2.39 -4.97 -5.81
N LEU A 47 -1.43 -4.21 -6.34
CA LEU A 47 -1.19 -4.11 -7.78
C LEU A 47 -0.70 -5.45 -8.34
N ILE A 48 0.25 -6.11 -7.67
CA ILE A 48 0.72 -7.45 -8.06
C ILE A 48 -0.44 -8.45 -8.04
N ALA A 49 -1.28 -8.45 -7.00
CA ALA A 49 -2.42 -9.33 -6.90
C ALA A 49 -3.45 -9.08 -8.01
N LYS A 50 -3.65 -7.81 -8.41
CA LYS A 50 -4.51 -7.45 -9.53
C LYS A 50 -3.94 -7.91 -10.87
N ASP A 51 -2.64 -7.74 -11.10
CA ASP A 51 -1.99 -8.21 -12.32
C ASP A 51 -2.04 -9.74 -12.41
N GLN A 52 -1.82 -10.43 -11.29
CA GLN A 52 -2.03 -11.88 -11.21
C GLN A 52 -3.49 -12.26 -11.42
N SER A 53 -4.48 -11.58 -10.82
CA SER A 53 -5.89 -11.91 -11.05
C SER A 53 -6.34 -11.64 -12.48
N SER A 54 -5.77 -10.62 -13.14
CA SER A 54 -5.99 -10.34 -14.56
C SER A 54 -5.42 -11.46 -15.42
N THR A 55 -4.22 -11.94 -15.08
CA THR A 55 -3.61 -13.12 -15.70
C THR A 55 -4.40 -14.40 -15.39
N THR A 56 -4.98 -14.55 -14.18
CA THR A 56 -5.76 -15.74 -13.78
C THR A 56 -7.14 -15.77 -14.45
N PHE A 57 -7.79 -14.62 -14.67
CA PHE A 57 -8.98 -14.55 -15.52
C PHE A 57 -8.67 -14.92 -16.98
N ASP A 58 -7.48 -14.57 -17.49
CA ASP A 58 -7.01 -15.03 -18.80
C ASP A 58 -6.67 -16.55 -18.81
N TYR A 59 -6.27 -17.15 -17.67
CA TYR A 59 -5.95 -18.58 -17.59
C TYR A 59 -7.17 -19.49 -17.70
N ASP A 60 -8.30 -19.13 -17.07
CA ASP A 60 -9.54 -19.91 -17.19
C ASP A 60 -10.11 -19.85 -18.63
N GLU A 61 -10.02 -18.68 -19.29
CA GLU A 61 -10.42 -18.53 -20.71
C GLU A 61 -9.45 -19.23 -21.67
N PHE A 62 -8.17 -19.35 -21.31
CA PHE A 62 -7.18 -20.06 -22.10
C PHE A 62 -7.49 -21.57 -22.15
N TRP A 63 -7.79 -22.22 -21.02
CA TRP A 63 -8.11 -23.65 -20.98
C TRP A 63 -9.52 -24.00 -21.45
N ASP A 64 -10.50 -23.08 -21.34
CA ASP A 64 -11.84 -23.26 -21.94
C ASP A 64 -11.81 -23.27 -23.48
N SER A 65 -10.74 -22.73 -24.09
CA SER A 65 -10.53 -22.77 -25.56
C SER A 65 -9.75 -23.98 -26.04
N VAL A 66 -9.20 -24.79 -25.12
CA VAL A 66 -8.48 -26.03 -25.45
C VAL A 66 -9.48 -27.17 -25.36
N ASP A 67 -10.25 -27.39 -26.42
CA ASP A 67 -10.93 -28.67 -26.64
C ASP A 67 -9.85 -29.76 -26.66
N LEU A 68 -9.74 -30.50 -25.56
CA LEU A 68 -8.91 -31.71 -25.47
C LEU A 68 -9.66 -32.86 -26.15
N ASP A 69 -9.69 -32.83 -27.48
CA ASP A 69 -10.03 -34.00 -28.30
C ASP A 69 -8.78 -34.91 -28.42
N ASP A 70 -8.65 -35.87 -27.48
CA ASP A 70 -8.42 -37.34 -27.70
C ASP A 70 -8.14 -38.08 -26.39
#